data_AF-A0A6A3H8R4-F1
#
_entry.id   AF-A0A6A3H8R4-F1
#
_cell.length_a   1.000
_cell.length_b   1.000
_cell.length_c   1.000
_cell.angle_alpha   90.00
_cell.angle_beta   90.00
_cell.angle_gamma   90.00
#
_symmetry.space_group_name_H-M   'P 1'
#
loop_
_entity.id
_entity.type
_entity.pdbx_description
1 polymer ?
#
loop_
_entity_poly.entity_id
_entity_poly.type
_entity_poly.pdbx_seq_one_letter_code
_entity_poly.pdbx_strand_id
1 'polypeptide(L)'
;MENCRPVATPQALGNLPQPVGENEPGVNDPGIPYRELVGCLQYLVQGTRPEIANAVRTLGKYMSKYTKEHFVIVKRVLRYLKCTRDYGLLWKKPASPDLHFTAYADADLGSEKDDRKSITGFVLQMNGCIYAYKSHKQSITQDDTCSAEFIAAAECSVMIIWTHNLCEELKLAGVIRLCCFKTISRRSK
;
A
#
# COMPACT_ATOMS: atom_id res chain seq x y z
N MET A 1 -6.66 -2.16 24.17
CA MET A 1 -5.21 -2.17 23.83
C MET A 1 -4.47 -1.09 24.63
N GLU A 2 -4.52 -1.10 25.95
CA GLU A 2 -3.97 0.02 26.75
C GLU A 2 -2.46 -0.12 26.98
N ASN A 3 -1.94 -1.33 27.18
CA ASN A 3 -0.52 -1.61 27.44
C ASN A 3 0.09 -2.52 26.36
N CYS A 4 0.13 -2.08 25.10
CA CYS A 4 0.67 -2.88 24.01
C CYS A 4 2.11 -2.52 23.68
N ARG A 5 2.98 -3.53 23.49
CA ARG A 5 4.36 -3.33 23.03
C ARG A 5 4.38 -2.66 21.64
N PRO A 6 5.18 -1.60 21.44
CA PRO A 6 5.25 -0.91 20.16
C PRO A 6 5.86 -1.82 19.08
N VAL A 7 5.44 -1.59 17.85
CA VAL A 7 5.96 -2.30 16.67
C VAL A 7 6.36 -1.23 15.65
N ALA A 8 7.56 -1.36 15.07
CA ALA A 8 8.10 -0.37 14.12
C ALA A 8 7.60 -0.56 12.68
N THR A 9 7.14 -1.77 12.31
CA THR A 9 6.65 -2.07 10.96
C THR A 9 5.19 -2.56 10.98
N PRO A 10 4.34 -2.09 10.05
CA PRO A 10 2.94 -2.49 10.01
C PRO A 10 2.77 -3.95 9.61
N GLN A 11 3.56 -4.40 8.63
CA GLN A 11 3.60 -5.80 8.20
C GLN A 11 4.76 -6.54 8.88
N ALA A 12 4.52 -7.80 9.27
CA ALA A 12 5.56 -8.67 9.78
C ALA A 12 6.49 -9.11 8.65
N LEU A 13 7.80 -9.12 8.92
CA LEU A 13 8.80 -9.72 8.04
C LEU A 13 8.79 -11.24 8.28
N GLY A 14 8.50 -12.02 7.24
CA GLY A 14 8.43 -13.48 7.33
C GLY A 14 7.22 -14.08 6.60
N ASN A 15 7.00 -15.38 6.78
CA ASN A 15 5.87 -16.07 6.18
C ASN A 15 4.56 -15.61 6.82
N LEU A 16 3.67 -15.07 6.00
CA LEU A 16 2.29 -14.87 6.39
C LEU A 16 1.57 -16.23 6.43
N PRO A 17 0.55 -16.40 7.28
CA PRO A 17 -0.23 -17.62 7.31
C PRO A 17 -0.87 -17.85 5.94
N GLN A 18 -0.82 -19.09 5.46
CA GLN A 18 -1.41 -19.45 4.18
C GLN A 18 -2.94 -19.45 4.27
N PRO A 19 -3.65 -19.23 3.15
CA PRO A 19 -5.08 -19.37 3.11
C PRO A 19 -5.48 -20.78 3.55
N VAL A 20 -6.37 -20.85 4.53
CA VAL A 20 -6.77 -22.09 5.18
C VAL A 20 -7.93 -22.76 4.43
N GLY A 21 -7.93 -24.09 4.37
CA GLY A 21 -9.03 -24.90 3.81
C GLY A 21 -10.34 -24.76 4.61
N GLU A 22 -11.49 -25.02 3.98
CA GLU A 22 -12.82 -24.82 4.59
C GLU A 22 -13.09 -25.67 5.83
N ASN A 23 -12.35 -26.77 5.99
CA ASN A 23 -12.60 -27.78 7.02
C ASN A 23 -11.65 -27.71 8.21
N GLU A 24 -10.86 -26.64 8.36
CA GLU A 24 -10.00 -26.49 9.53
C GLU A 24 -10.75 -25.87 10.73
N PRO A 25 -10.52 -26.39 11.94
CA PRO A 25 -11.17 -25.86 13.14
C PRO A 25 -10.73 -24.43 13.43
N GLY A 26 -11.69 -23.52 13.62
CA GLY A 26 -11.43 -22.11 13.99
C GLY A 26 -11.37 -21.12 12.82
N VAL A 27 -11.78 -21.54 11.61
CA VAL A 27 -12.06 -20.64 10.49
C VAL A 27 -13.36 -19.87 10.74
N ASN A 28 -13.34 -18.56 10.52
CA ASN A 28 -14.49 -17.64 10.65
C ASN A 28 -15.17 -17.67 12.03
N ASP A 29 -14.37 -17.65 13.09
CA ASP A 29 -14.86 -17.55 14.47
C ASP A 29 -15.69 -16.25 14.66
N PRO A 30 -17.01 -16.35 14.94
CA PRO A 30 -17.89 -15.18 15.08
C PRO A 30 -17.51 -14.27 16.27
N GLY A 31 -16.71 -14.77 17.22
CA GLY A 31 -16.18 -13.96 18.33
C GLY A 31 -15.07 -12.99 17.92
N ILE A 32 -14.58 -13.05 16.68
CA ILE A 32 -13.50 -12.19 16.18
C ILE A 32 -14.07 -11.19 15.16
N PRO A 33 -14.09 -9.88 15.47
CA PRO A 33 -14.58 -8.85 14.54
C PRO A 33 -13.55 -8.54 13.45
N TYR A 34 -13.11 -9.55 12.70
CA TYR A 34 -12.03 -9.42 11.71
C TYR A 34 -12.42 -8.50 10.56
N ARG A 35 -13.58 -8.73 9.96
CA ARG A 35 -14.06 -7.97 8.79
C ARG A 35 -14.27 -6.50 9.10
N GLU A 36 -14.84 -6.20 10.26
CA GLU A 36 -15.05 -4.84 10.74
C GLU A 36 -13.72 -4.11 10.92
N LEU A 37 -12.74 -4.75 11.59
CA LEU A 37 -11.42 -4.17 11.78
C LEU A 37 -10.68 -3.93 10.47
N VAL A 38 -10.72 -4.87 9.53
CA VAL A 38 -10.12 -4.67 8.20
C VAL A 38 -10.81 -3.53 7.45
N GLY A 39 -12.13 -3.40 7.55
CA GLY A 39 -12.87 -2.26 7.00
C GLY A 39 -12.43 -0.91 7.60
N CYS A 40 -12.29 -0.83 8.93
CA CYS A 40 -11.78 0.37 9.59
C CYS A 40 -10.34 0.70 9.18
N LEU A 41 -9.48 -0.31 9.02
CA LEU A 41 -8.12 -0.11 8.53
C LEU A 41 -8.10 0.35 7.07
N GLN A 42 -9.00 -0.17 6.24
CA GLN A 42 -9.16 0.27 4.84
C GLN A 42 -9.59 1.74 4.76
N TYR A 43 -10.43 2.20 5.69
CA TYR A 43 -10.80 3.61 5.80
C TYR A 43 -9.58 4.50 6.14
N LEU A 44 -8.74 4.07 7.10
CA LEU A 44 -7.50 4.79 7.43
C LEU A 44 -6.53 4.84 6.23
N VAL A 45 -6.43 3.74 5.48
CA VAL A 45 -5.67 3.66 4.22
C VAL A 45 -6.22 4.58 3.14
N GLN A 46 -7.51 4.90 3.09
CA GLN A 46 -8.00 5.84 2.08
C GLN A 46 -7.75 7.29 2.47
N GLY A 47 -7.83 7.60 3.76
CA GLY A 47 -7.76 8.99 4.23
C GLY A 47 -6.34 9.49 4.52
N THR A 48 -5.60 8.78 5.39
CA THR A 48 -4.49 9.41 6.12
C THR A 48 -3.23 8.57 6.28
N ARG A 49 -3.32 7.25 6.08
CA ARG A 49 -2.24 6.30 6.44
C ARG A 49 -1.79 5.44 5.25
N PRO A 50 -1.02 6.01 4.29
CA PRO A 50 -0.54 5.27 3.13
C PRO A 50 0.43 4.13 3.48
N GLU A 51 1.17 4.24 4.57
CA GLU A 51 2.21 3.29 4.95
C GLU A 51 1.67 1.92 5.40
N ILE A 52 0.40 1.84 5.78
CA ILE A 52 -0.27 0.56 6.10
C ILE A 52 -0.96 -0.10 4.89
N ALA A 53 -0.99 0.54 3.71
CA ALA A 53 -1.75 0.07 2.55
C ALA A 53 -1.40 -1.38 2.14
N ASN A 54 -0.10 -1.72 2.12
CA ASN A 54 0.38 -3.07 1.80
C ASN A 54 -0.10 -4.13 2.81
N ALA A 55 -0.07 -3.78 4.10
CA ALA A 55 -0.51 -4.66 5.18
C ALA A 55 -2.03 -4.90 5.10
N VAL A 56 -2.81 -3.85 4.86
CA VAL A 56 -4.28 -3.95 4.73
C VAL A 56 -4.68 -4.73 3.49
N ARG A 57 -4.01 -4.54 2.34
CA ARG A 57 -4.20 -5.36 1.12
C ARG A 57 -4.03 -6.84 1.44
N THR A 58 -2.98 -7.18 2.19
CA THR A 58 -2.70 -8.55 2.60
C THR A 58 -3.80 -9.11 3.49
N LEU A 59 -4.27 -8.35 4.48
CA LEU A 59 -5.36 -8.74 5.37
C LEU A 59 -6.69 -8.92 4.61
N GLY A 60 -6.93 -8.12 3.56
CA GLY A 60 -8.10 -8.21 2.70
C GLY A 60 -8.26 -9.56 2.00
N LYS A 61 -7.16 -10.27 1.72
CA LYS A 61 -7.18 -11.60 1.10
C LYS A 61 -7.93 -12.64 1.93
N TYR A 62 -7.86 -12.52 3.26
CA TYR A 62 -8.41 -13.49 4.20
C TYR A 62 -9.82 -13.12 4.70
N MET A 63 -10.49 -12.13 4.09
CA MET A 63 -11.83 -11.69 4.53
C MET A 63 -12.89 -12.80 4.49
N SER A 64 -12.76 -13.74 3.54
CA SER A 64 -13.68 -14.87 3.40
C SER A 64 -13.38 -16.01 4.38
N LYS A 65 -12.10 -16.21 4.72
CA LYS A 65 -11.60 -17.33 5.53
C LYS A 65 -10.49 -16.82 6.45
N TYR A 66 -10.86 -16.30 7.62
CA TYR A 66 -9.89 -15.83 8.62
C TYR A 66 -9.81 -16.77 9.83
N THR A 67 -8.67 -16.74 10.52
CA THR A 67 -8.34 -17.58 11.69
C THR A 67 -7.76 -16.70 12.79
N LYS A 68 -7.52 -17.30 13.96
CA LYS A 68 -6.87 -16.61 15.09
C LYS A 68 -5.48 -16.08 14.73
N GLU A 69 -4.75 -16.74 13.83
CA GLU A 69 -3.44 -16.28 13.37
C GLU A 69 -3.54 -15.00 12.54
N HIS A 70 -4.50 -14.93 11.62
CA HIS A 70 -4.76 -13.69 10.86
C HIS A 70 -5.16 -12.54 11.80
N PHE A 71 -5.91 -12.82 12.87
CA PHE A 71 -6.25 -11.81 13.86
C PHE A 71 -5.04 -11.27 14.63
N VAL A 72 -4.01 -12.09 14.87
CA VAL A 72 -2.74 -11.63 15.46
C VAL A 72 -2.05 -10.60 14.55
N ILE A 73 -2.15 -10.75 13.24
CA ILE A 73 -1.59 -9.81 12.25
C ILE A 73 -2.35 -8.49 12.27
N VAL A 74 -3.70 -8.52 12.31
CA VAL A 74 -4.51 -7.31 12.49
C VAL A 74 -4.12 -6.58 13.77
N LYS A 75 -3.95 -7.30 14.88
CA LYS A 75 -3.47 -6.71 16.14
C LYS A 75 -2.09 -6.09 16.01
N ARG A 76 -1.19 -6.62 15.18
CA ARG A 76 0.11 -5.99 14.90
C ARG A 76 -0.05 -4.62 14.23
N VAL A 77 -0.91 -4.52 13.21
CA VAL A 77 -1.19 -3.23 12.53
C VAL A 77 -1.77 -2.22 13.52
N LEU A 78 -2.71 -2.65 14.37
CA LEU A 78 -3.28 -1.77 15.41
C LEU A 78 -2.23 -1.30 16.43
N ARG A 79 -1.26 -2.15 16.81
CA ARG A 79 -0.14 -1.75 17.67
C ARG A 79 0.76 -0.72 17.00
N TYR A 80 1.03 -0.89 15.70
CA TYR A 80 1.78 0.09 14.91
C TYR A 80 1.06 1.44 14.88
N LEU A 81 -0.24 1.45 14.58
CA LEU A 81 -1.07 2.65 14.57
C LEU A 81 -1.14 3.34 15.93
N LYS A 82 -1.20 2.58 17.03
CA LYS A 82 -1.16 3.14 18.38
C LYS A 82 0.16 3.88 18.64
N CYS A 83 1.28 3.30 18.23
CA CYS A 83 2.61 3.92 18.42
C CYS A 83 2.82 5.14 17.53
N THR A 84 2.14 5.20 16.38
CA THR A 84 2.28 6.26 15.38
C THR A 84 1.02 7.12 15.30
N ARG A 85 0.24 7.22 16.37
CA ARG A 85 -1.04 7.95 16.39
C ARG A 85 -0.87 9.43 16.02
N ASP A 86 0.27 10.01 16.38
CA ASP A 86 0.56 11.42 16.14
C ASP A 86 1.13 11.67 14.74
N TYR A 87 1.30 10.62 13.92
CA TYR A 87 1.78 10.72 12.55
C TYR A 87 0.60 10.87 11.58
N GLY A 88 0.73 11.77 10.60
CA GLY A 88 -0.28 11.98 9.57
C GLY A 88 0.29 12.71 8.36
N LEU A 89 -0.56 12.92 7.36
CA LEU A 89 -0.21 13.69 6.17
C LEU A 89 -0.18 15.18 6.52
N LEU A 90 1.01 15.77 6.45
CA LEU A 90 1.21 17.18 6.73
C LEU A 90 1.29 17.98 5.44
N TRP A 91 0.22 18.72 5.15
CA TRP A 91 0.16 19.62 4.01
C TRP A 91 0.68 21.00 4.40
N LYS A 92 1.83 21.38 3.84
CA LYS A 92 2.42 22.71 4.04
C LYS A 92 2.27 23.53 2.79
N LYS A 93 2.04 24.83 2.97
CA LYS A 93 2.11 25.78 1.87
C LYS A 93 3.53 25.74 1.29
N PRO A 94 3.69 25.49 -0.02
CA PRO A 94 5.00 25.53 -0.67
C PRO A 94 5.58 26.95 -0.63
N ALA A 95 6.91 27.05 -0.62
CA ALA A 95 7.60 28.33 -0.71
C ALA A 95 7.51 28.93 -2.12
N SER A 96 7.50 28.08 -3.15
CA SER A 96 7.27 28.47 -4.55
C SER A 96 5.76 28.48 -4.87
N PRO A 97 5.31 29.40 -5.75
CA PRO A 97 3.95 29.36 -6.28
C PRO A 97 3.74 28.18 -7.24
N ASP A 98 4.84 27.62 -7.77
CA ASP A 98 4.79 26.52 -8.73
C ASP A 98 4.36 25.20 -8.09
N LEU A 99 3.49 24.47 -8.81
CA LEU A 99 3.07 23.13 -8.43
C LEU A 99 4.01 22.10 -9.03
N HIS A 100 4.69 21.37 -8.16
CA HIS A 100 5.52 20.24 -8.55
C HIS A 100 4.83 18.94 -8.17
N PHE A 101 4.50 18.14 -9.18
CA PHE A 101 3.98 16.81 -8.99
C PHE A 101 5.09 15.79 -9.15
N THR A 102 5.24 14.90 -8.17
CA THR A 102 6.16 13.77 -8.26
C THR A 102 5.40 12.48 -8.05
N ALA A 103 5.54 11.54 -8.97
CA ALA A 103 4.92 10.24 -8.87
C ALA A 103 6.00 9.17 -8.73
N TYR A 104 5.79 8.25 -7.79
CA TYR A 104 6.64 7.10 -7.57
C TYR A 104 5.86 5.84 -7.91
N ALA A 105 6.44 4.99 -8.74
CA ALA A 105 5.90 3.68 -9.05
C ALA A 105 6.93 2.61 -8.71
N ASP A 106 6.46 1.51 -8.12
CA ASP A 106 7.26 0.37 -7.71
C ASP A 106 6.48 -0.94 -7.86
N ALA A 107 7.20 -2.04 -8.07
CA ALA A 107 6.62 -3.35 -8.21
C ALA A 107 7.46 -4.43 -7.52
N ASP A 108 6.82 -5.19 -6.63
CA ASP A 108 7.45 -6.31 -5.94
C ASP A 108 7.06 -7.64 -6.61
N LEU A 109 7.96 -8.25 -7.39
CA LEU A 109 7.79 -9.60 -7.94
C LEU A 109 8.08 -10.67 -6.88
N GLY A 110 7.23 -11.70 -6.80
CA GLY A 110 7.50 -12.89 -5.97
C GLY A 110 7.27 -12.70 -4.47
N SER A 111 6.79 -11.53 -4.04
CA SER A 111 6.38 -11.26 -2.66
C SER A 111 5.16 -12.10 -2.23
N GLU A 112 4.45 -12.72 -3.17
CA GLU A 112 3.30 -13.58 -2.92
C GLU A 112 3.59 -15.04 -3.29
N LYS A 113 3.61 -15.92 -2.28
CA LYS A 113 3.95 -17.34 -2.45
C LYS A 113 2.84 -18.15 -3.12
N ASP A 114 1.59 -17.71 -2.99
CA ASP A 114 0.43 -18.48 -3.44
C ASP A 114 0.29 -18.46 -4.97
N ASP A 115 0.36 -17.28 -5.60
CA ASP A 115 0.08 -17.13 -7.04
C ASP A 115 1.25 -16.58 -7.87
N ARG A 116 2.42 -16.32 -7.25
CA ARG A 116 3.59 -15.65 -7.88
C ARG A 116 3.30 -14.30 -8.57
N LYS A 117 2.14 -13.69 -8.33
CA LYS A 117 1.79 -12.38 -8.90
C LYS A 117 2.56 -11.26 -8.20
N SER A 118 2.92 -10.25 -8.98
CA SER A 118 3.63 -9.07 -8.47
C SER A 118 2.70 -8.11 -7.77
N ILE A 119 3.20 -7.36 -6.81
CA ILE A 119 2.46 -6.30 -6.14
C ILE A 119 2.87 -4.97 -6.76
N THR A 120 1.92 -4.27 -7.36
CA THR A 120 2.08 -2.87 -7.80
C THR A 120 1.85 -1.93 -6.63
N GLY A 121 2.73 -0.95 -6.47
CA GLY A 121 2.55 0.20 -5.59
C GLY A 121 2.83 1.51 -6.32
N PHE A 122 2.04 2.54 -6.05
CA PHE A 122 2.41 3.90 -6.46
C PHE A 122 2.03 4.93 -5.41
N VAL A 123 2.74 6.05 -5.41
CA VAL A 123 2.50 7.22 -4.54
C VAL A 123 2.70 8.49 -5.36
N LEU A 124 1.69 9.36 -5.39
CA LEU A 124 1.75 10.67 -6.02
C LEU A 124 1.80 11.76 -4.96
N GLN A 125 2.70 12.71 -5.18
CA GLN A 125 2.99 13.83 -4.31
C GLN A 125 2.81 15.14 -5.04
N MET A 126 2.31 16.15 -4.34
CA MET A 126 2.25 17.53 -4.76
C MET A 126 3.07 18.35 -3.77
N ASN A 127 4.16 18.96 -4.23
CA ASN A 127 5.10 19.71 -3.40
C ASN A 127 5.57 18.93 -2.15
N GLY A 128 5.85 17.63 -2.32
CA GLY A 128 6.26 16.72 -1.25
C GLY A 128 5.12 16.19 -0.36
N CYS A 129 3.88 16.64 -0.56
CA CYS A 129 2.71 16.15 0.18
C CYS A 129 2.01 15.05 -0.62
N ILE A 130 1.76 13.89 -0.01
CA ILE A 130 1.08 12.77 -0.66
C ILE A 130 -0.41 13.10 -0.81
N TYR A 131 -0.97 12.91 -2.01
CA TYR A 131 -2.40 13.09 -2.28
C TYR A 131 -3.09 11.86 -2.85
N ALA A 132 -2.35 10.99 -3.55
CA ALA A 132 -2.88 9.74 -4.09
C ALA A 132 -1.86 8.63 -3.92
N TYR A 133 -2.33 7.43 -3.62
CA TYR A 133 -1.49 6.26 -3.47
C TYR A 133 -2.34 5.01 -3.61
N LYS A 134 -1.69 3.91 -3.98
CA LYS A 134 -2.37 2.62 -4.15
C LYS A 134 -1.37 1.49 -3.98
N SER A 135 -1.84 0.37 -3.43
CA SER A 135 -1.11 -0.89 -3.46
C SER A 135 -2.07 -2.03 -3.80
N HIS A 136 -1.79 -2.76 -4.88
CA HIS A 136 -2.66 -3.81 -5.41
C HIS A 136 -1.83 -4.95 -6.04
N LYS A 137 -2.45 -6.12 -6.16
CA LYS A 137 -1.86 -7.39 -6.55
C LYS A 137 -1.60 -7.63 -8.05
N GLN A 138 -1.85 -6.80 -9.05
CA GLN A 138 -1.77 -7.21 -10.48
C GLN A 138 -2.64 -8.45 -10.85
N SER A 139 -3.36 -8.35 -11.96
CA SER A 139 -4.18 -9.47 -12.46
C SER A 139 -3.32 -10.55 -13.13
N ILE A 140 -2.22 -10.15 -13.77
CA ILE A 140 -1.37 -10.98 -14.63
C ILE A 140 -0.11 -11.39 -13.87
N THR A 141 0.26 -12.67 -13.95
CA THR A 141 1.53 -13.17 -13.43
C THR A 141 2.67 -12.71 -14.34
N GLN A 142 3.75 -12.18 -13.75
CA GLN A 142 4.91 -11.70 -14.50
C GLN A 142 6.08 -12.66 -14.34
N ASP A 143 6.84 -12.82 -15.42
CA ASP A 143 8.02 -13.69 -15.43
C ASP A 143 9.30 -12.94 -15.03
N ASP A 144 9.31 -11.60 -15.17
CA ASP A 144 10.44 -10.75 -14.82
C ASP A 144 10.02 -9.52 -14.00
N THR A 145 11.00 -8.93 -13.31
CA THR A 145 10.79 -7.70 -12.54
C THR A 145 10.55 -6.51 -13.44
N CYS A 146 11.10 -6.50 -14.65
CA CYS A 146 10.97 -5.40 -15.60
C CYS A 146 9.52 -5.22 -16.07
N SER A 147 8.83 -6.30 -16.41
CA SER A 147 7.42 -6.23 -16.82
C SER A 147 6.52 -5.85 -15.66
N ALA A 148 6.83 -6.32 -14.45
CA ALA A 148 6.12 -5.91 -13.25
C ALA A 148 6.27 -4.40 -12.98
N GLU A 149 7.50 -3.87 -13.05
CA GLU A 149 7.80 -2.44 -12.92
C GLU A 149 7.10 -1.63 -14.03
N PHE A 150 7.06 -2.14 -15.26
CA PHE A 150 6.40 -1.48 -16.39
C PHE A 150 4.88 -1.36 -16.16
N ILE A 151 4.23 -2.40 -15.65
CA ILE A 151 2.80 -2.36 -15.30
C ILE A 151 2.56 -1.34 -14.19
N ALA A 152 3.40 -1.31 -13.15
CA ALA A 152 3.29 -0.32 -12.09
C ALA A 152 3.42 1.12 -12.62
N ALA A 153 4.38 1.36 -13.53
CA ALA A 153 4.57 2.63 -14.19
C ALA A 153 3.36 3.02 -15.08
N ALA A 154 2.80 2.06 -15.81
CA ALA A 154 1.62 2.27 -16.65
C ALA A 154 0.39 2.65 -15.81
N GLU A 155 0.11 1.92 -14.72
CA GLU A 155 -0.98 2.27 -13.80
C GLU A 155 -0.78 3.65 -13.15
N CYS A 156 0.45 3.96 -12.76
CA CYS A 156 0.79 5.28 -12.21
C CYS A 156 0.61 6.40 -13.25
N SER A 157 0.87 6.11 -14.53
CA SER A 157 0.74 7.07 -15.63
C SER A 157 -0.72 7.47 -15.87
N VAL A 158 -1.68 6.55 -15.66
CA VAL A 158 -3.12 6.88 -15.73
C VAL A 158 -3.49 7.95 -14.69
N MET A 159 -2.97 7.83 -13.46
CA MET A 159 -3.21 8.82 -12.42
C MET A 159 -2.52 10.16 -12.72
N ILE A 160 -1.34 10.12 -13.35
CA ILE A 160 -0.65 11.33 -13.82
C ILE A 160 -1.48 12.05 -14.88
N ILE A 161 -1.99 11.33 -15.88
CA ILE A 161 -2.83 11.93 -16.94
C ILE A 161 -4.08 12.54 -16.33
N TRP A 162 -4.74 11.84 -15.40
CA TRP A 162 -5.88 12.40 -14.67
C TRP A 162 -5.52 13.70 -13.93
N THR A 163 -4.37 13.72 -13.26
CA THR A 163 -3.89 14.91 -12.55
C THR A 163 -3.57 16.06 -13.51
N HIS A 164 -2.98 15.76 -14.67
CA HIS A 164 -2.69 16.73 -15.71
C HIS A 164 -3.97 17.39 -16.22
N ASN A 165 -4.97 16.59 -16.60
CA ASN A 165 -6.26 17.08 -17.09
C ASN A 165 -6.96 17.95 -16.03
N LEU A 166 -6.91 17.54 -14.76
CA LEU A 166 -7.45 18.33 -13.67
C LEU A 166 -6.72 19.68 -13.51
N CYS A 167 -5.40 19.70 -13.68
CA CYS A 167 -4.63 20.95 -13.63
C CYS A 167 -4.99 21.87 -14.81
N GLU A 168 -5.18 21.33 -16.01
CA GLU A 168 -5.60 22.11 -17.19
C GLU A 168 -6.98 22.75 -16.99
N GLU A 169 -7.95 21.99 -16.48
CA GLU A 169 -9.30 22.50 -16.18
C GLU A 169 -9.27 23.63 -15.13
N LEU A 170 -8.40 23.48 -14.12
CA LEU A 170 -8.21 24.48 -13.06
C LEU A 170 -7.27 25.62 -13.47
N LYS A 171 -6.72 25.60 -14.68
CA LYS A 171 -5.74 26.59 -15.19
C LYS A 171 -4.49 26.72 -14.32
N LEU A 172 -4.05 25.60 -13.74
CA LEU A 172 -2.87 25.51 -12.91
C LEU A 172 -1.67 25.08 -13.75
N ALA A 173 -0.60 25.88 -13.73
CA ALA A 173 0.67 25.49 -14.32
C ALA A 173 1.43 24.59 -13.33
N GLY A 174 1.77 23.37 -13.76
CA GLY A 174 2.52 22.43 -12.93
C GLY A 174 3.48 21.57 -13.74
N VAL A 175 4.60 21.20 -13.13
CA VAL A 175 5.56 20.26 -13.72
C VAL A 175 5.34 18.89 -13.08
N ILE A 176 5.09 17.87 -13.91
CA ILE A 176 4.91 16.50 -13.45
C ILE A 176 6.17 15.68 -13.73
N ARG A 177 6.72 15.04 -12.70
CA ARG A 177 7.85 14.13 -12.78
C ARG A 177 7.42 12.72 -12.37
N LEU A 178 7.62 11.75 -13.25
CA LEU A 178 7.47 10.33 -12.92
C LEU A 178 8.84 9.74 -12.58
N CYS A 179 8.92 9.11 -11.40
CA CYS A 179 10.08 8.37 -10.92
C CYS A 179 9.68 6.90 -10.79
N CYS A 180 10.20 6.05 -11.67
CA CYS A 180 10.09 4.60 -11.49
C CYS A 180 11.30 4.14 -10.68
N PHE A 181 11.05 3.46 -9.56
CA PHE A 181 12.13 2.82 -8.81
C PHE A 181 12.58 1.60 -9.60
N LYS A 182 13.67 1.76 -10.35
CA LYS A 182 14.42 0.64 -10.85
C LYS A 182 15.39 0.27 -9.75
N THR A 183 15.33 -0.96 -9.25
CA THR A 183 16.53 -1.56 -8.65
C THR A 183 17.50 -1.75 -9.81
N ILE A 184 18.23 -0.68 -10.19
CA ILE A 184 19.37 -0.81 -11.08
C ILE A 184 20.33 -1.69 -10.31
N SER A 185 20.33 -2.98 -10.65
CA SER A 185 21.34 -3.91 -10.20
C SER A 185 22.69 -3.27 -10.47
N ARG A 186 23.51 -3.29 -9.43
CA ARG A 186 24.86 -2.73 -9.39
C ARG A 186 25.61 -3.01 -10.70
N ARG A 187 25.78 -1.98 -11.54
CA ARG A 187 27.01 -1.88 -12.35
C ARG A 187 28.08 -1.31 -11.44
N SER A 188 28.69 -2.19 -10.64
CA SER A 188 30.05 -1.92 -10.16
C SER A 188 30.96 -1.97 -11.37
N LYS A 189 31.72 -0.89 -11.56
CA LYS A 189 33.01 -0.97 -12.24
C LYS A 189 33.96 -1.86 -11.45
#